data_AF-A0A649UZ15-F1
#
_entry.id   AF-A0A649UZ15-F1
#
_cell.length_a   1.000
_cell.length_b   1.000
_cell.length_c   1.000
_cell.angle_alpha   90.00
_cell.angle_beta   90.00
_cell.angle_gamma   90.00
#
_symmetry.space_group_name_H-M   'P 1'
#
loop_
_entity.id
_entity.type
_entity.pdbx_description
1 polymer ?
#
loop_
_entity_poly.entity_id
_entity_poly.type
_entity_poly.pdbx_seq_one_letter_code
_entity_poly.pdbx_strand_id
1 'polypeptide(L)'
;MSNKQFNSVQKSLLAIQPYFTGGCGACFAAVCIHPIDLVKVRIQIHPDKKVSALKIAREVIAKEGVAKLYAGLSASIMRQAVYGTARLGMHRTFSEMIKKRNNGKISLSQKTMSGLVSGMLAGIIGNPFDLSLVRMQADGMKPLDQRRGYKNVFDAVYRIAKDEGILTWWRGCFPMILRAMAMNA
;
A
#
# COMPACT_ATOMS: atom_id res chain seq x y z
N MET A 1 -18.90 21.38 -34.27
CA MET A 1 -18.84 20.27 -33.28
C MET A 1 -17.43 19.96 -32.76
N SER A 2 -16.34 20.29 -33.48
CA SER A 2 -14.95 19.96 -33.09
C SER A 2 -14.45 20.58 -31.76
N ASN A 3 -14.86 21.82 -31.43
CA ASN A 3 -14.35 22.54 -30.25
C ASN A 3 -14.83 22.03 -28.87
N LYS A 4 -15.97 21.33 -28.79
CA LYS A 4 -16.45 20.74 -27.52
C LYS A 4 -15.74 19.42 -27.21
N GLN A 5 -15.44 18.62 -28.24
CA GLN A 5 -14.68 17.38 -28.10
C GLN A 5 -13.24 17.67 -27.64
N PHE A 6 -12.58 18.66 -28.25
CA PHE A 6 -11.21 19.06 -27.90
C PHE A 6 -11.10 19.58 -26.46
N ASN A 7 -12.03 20.44 -26.03
CA ASN A 7 -12.09 20.93 -24.65
C ASN A 7 -12.42 19.82 -23.62
N SER A 8 -13.21 18.82 -23.99
CA SER A 8 -13.49 17.66 -23.14
C SER A 8 -12.25 16.79 -22.96
N VAL A 9 -11.53 16.49 -24.05
CA VAL A 9 -10.29 15.70 -24.01
C VAL A 9 -9.21 16.44 -23.20
N GLN A 10 -9.07 17.75 -23.40
CA GLN A 10 -8.10 18.57 -22.67
C GLN A 10 -8.42 18.66 -21.17
N LYS A 11 -9.71 18.75 -20.78
CA LYS A 11 -10.12 18.64 -19.36
C LYS A 11 -9.81 17.26 -18.77
N SER A 12 -10.06 16.18 -19.51
CA SER A 12 -9.73 14.82 -19.06
C SER A 12 -8.22 14.62 -18.91
N LEU A 13 -7.42 15.13 -19.85
CA LEU A 13 -5.96 15.08 -19.78
C LEU A 13 -5.41 15.88 -18.60
N LEU A 14 -5.90 17.10 -18.37
CA LEU A 14 -5.53 17.92 -17.21
C LEU A 14 -5.93 17.28 -15.88
N ALA A 15 -7.04 16.55 -15.85
CA ALA A 15 -7.47 15.80 -14.67
C ALA A 15 -6.58 14.58 -14.41
N ILE A 16 -6.04 13.93 -15.46
CA ILE A 16 -5.19 12.73 -15.36
C ILE A 16 -3.72 13.08 -15.10
N GLN A 17 -3.25 14.22 -15.61
CA GLN A 17 -1.87 14.67 -15.48
C GLN A 17 -1.31 14.60 -14.05
N PRO A 18 -1.98 15.13 -12.99
CA PRO A 18 -1.46 15.03 -11.62
C PRO A 18 -1.43 13.59 -11.08
N TYR A 19 -2.31 12.70 -11.56
CA TYR A 19 -2.27 11.28 -11.19
C TYR A 19 -1.11 10.54 -11.84
N PHE A 20 -0.82 10.85 -13.10
CA PHE A 20 0.27 10.22 -13.82
C PHE A 20 1.63 10.70 -13.30
N THR A 21 1.84 12.01 -13.15
CA THR A 21 3.09 12.56 -12.61
C THR A 21 3.30 12.16 -11.16
N GLY A 22 2.25 12.19 -10.34
CA GLY A 22 2.28 11.72 -8.96
C GLY A 22 2.57 10.22 -8.87
N GLY A 23 1.94 9.39 -9.71
CA GLY A 23 2.15 7.95 -9.75
C GLY A 23 3.58 7.57 -10.16
N CYS A 24 4.12 8.19 -11.20
CA CYS A 24 5.51 7.96 -11.63
C CYS A 24 6.51 8.38 -10.54
N GLY A 25 6.29 9.54 -9.91
CA GLY A 25 7.13 9.99 -8.79
C GLY A 25 7.07 9.04 -7.60
N ALA A 26 5.88 8.54 -7.27
CA ALA A 26 5.67 7.59 -6.18
C ALA A 26 6.36 6.24 -6.44
N CYS A 27 6.27 5.71 -7.68
CA CYS A 27 7.00 4.51 -8.08
C CYS A 27 8.52 4.70 -8.02
N PHE A 28 9.04 5.82 -8.51
CA PHE A 28 10.47 6.12 -8.44
C PHE A 28 10.96 6.22 -6.99
N ALA A 29 10.23 6.95 -6.15
CA ALA A 29 10.52 7.04 -4.72
C ALA A 29 10.47 5.65 -4.05
N ALA A 30 9.49 4.82 -4.43
CA ALA A 30 9.38 3.44 -3.93
C ALA A 30 10.65 2.65 -4.23
N VAL A 31 11.16 2.70 -5.46
CA VAL A 31 12.38 2.00 -5.86
C VAL A 31 13.58 2.46 -5.03
N CYS A 32 13.77 3.77 -4.85
CA CYS A 32 14.89 4.29 -4.07
C CYS A 32 14.82 3.95 -2.58
N ILE A 33 13.61 3.90 -2.00
CA ILE A 33 13.40 3.67 -0.57
C ILE A 33 13.31 2.17 -0.23
N HIS A 34 12.98 1.31 -1.21
CA HIS A 34 12.69 -0.10 -0.97
C HIS A 34 13.78 -0.87 -0.20
N PRO A 35 15.09 -0.67 -0.46
CA PRO A 35 16.14 -1.33 0.33
C PRO A 35 16.08 -1.00 1.82
N ILE A 36 15.73 0.25 2.15
CA ILE A 36 15.59 0.73 3.54
C ILE A 36 14.32 0.13 4.16
N ASP A 37 13.21 0.10 3.42
CA ASP A 37 11.96 -0.51 3.88
C ASP A 37 12.12 -1.99 4.21
N LEU A 38 12.86 -2.73 3.37
CA LEU A 38 13.15 -4.14 3.62
C LEU A 38 13.97 -4.34 4.90
N VAL A 39 15.02 -3.53 5.10
CA VAL A 39 15.83 -3.59 6.32
C VAL A 39 14.97 -3.27 7.55
N LYS A 40 14.13 -2.24 7.48
CA LYS A 40 13.21 -1.85 8.56
C LYS A 40 12.27 -2.99 8.94
N VAL A 41 11.64 -3.65 7.97
CA VAL A 41 10.73 -4.77 8.24
C VAL A 41 11.47 -5.95 8.85
N ARG A 42 12.70 -6.23 8.41
CA ARG A 42 13.53 -7.29 9.00
C ARG A 42 13.93 -6.97 10.45
N ILE A 43 14.27 -5.73 10.78
CA ILE A 43 14.50 -5.31 12.18
C ILE A 43 13.24 -5.51 13.03
N GLN A 44 12.07 -5.12 12.52
CA GLN A 44 10.81 -5.20 13.25
C GLN A 44 10.35 -6.64 13.54
N ILE A 45 10.70 -7.58 12.67
CA ILE A 45 10.35 -9.00 12.81
C ILE A 45 11.46 -9.78 13.53
N HIS A 46 12.68 -9.23 13.61
CA HIS A 46 13.80 -9.91 14.25
C HIS A 46 13.47 -10.20 15.73
N PRO A 47 13.69 -11.44 16.22
CA PRO A 47 13.40 -11.80 17.61
C PRO A 47 14.18 -10.90 18.59
N ASP A 48 15.45 -10.63 18.31
CA ASP A 48 16.25 -9.65 19.04
C ASP A 48 15.90 -8.22 18.62
N LYS A 49 15.37 -7.40 19.53
CA LYS A 49 15.00 -5.99 19.26
C LYS A 49 16.18 -5.02 19.16
N LYS A 50 17.43 -5.48 19.35
CA LYS A 50 18.64 -4.65 19.41
C LYS A 50 19.60 -4.88 18.22
N VAL A 51 19.08 -5.22 17.04
CA VAL A 51 19.93 -5.42 15.85
C VAL A 51 20.16 -4.10 15.12
N SER A 52 21.41 -3.85 14.72
CA SER A 52 21.76 -2.69 13.91
C SER A 52 21.30 -2.88 12.46
N ALA A 53 20.73 -1.81 11.87
CA ALA A 53 20.28 -1.79 10.48
C ALA A 53 21.41 -2.15 9.49
N LEU A 54 22.62 -1.67 9.75
CA LEU A 54 23.80 -1.96 8.92
C LEU A 54 24.18 -3.44 8.94
N LYS A 55 23.98 -4.11 10.08
CA LYS A 55 24.25 -5.55 10.21
C LYS A 55 23.28 -6.35 9.34
N ILE A 56 21.98 -6.04 9.41
CA ILE A 56 20.96 -6.69 8.58
C ILE A 56 21.21 -6.43 7.10
N ALA A 57 21.49 -5.17 6.71
CA ALA A 57 21.76 -4.83 5.31
C ALA A 57 22.95 -5.61 4.74
N ARG A 58 24.07 -5.67 5.48
CA ARG A 58 25.25 -6.46 5.10
C ARG A 58 24.92 -7.95 4.99
N GLU A 59 24.14 -8.48 5.93
CA GLU A 59 23.73 -9.88 5.95
C GLU A 59 22.86 -10.25 4.75
N VAL A 60 21.90 -9.38 4.36
CA VAL A 60 21.08 -9.59 3.17
C VAL A 60 21.97 -9.64 1.92
N ILE A 61 22.88 -8.68 1.76
CA ILE A 61 23.78 -8.64 0.60
C ILE A 61 24.67 -9.88 0.54
N ALA A 62 25.26 -10.29 1.67
CA ALA A 62 26.18 -11.41 1.73
C ALA A 62 25.51 -12.78 1.56
N LYS A 63 24.29 -12.97 2.10
CA LYS A 63 23.60 -14.28 2.09
C LYS A 63 22.59 -14.45 0.96
N GLU A 64 21.99 -13.36 0.50
CA GLU A 64 20.85 -13.39 -0.44
C GLU A 64 21.10 -12.60 -1.72
N GLY A 65 22.12 -11.73 -1.74
CA GLY A 65 22.49 -10.90 -2.88
C GLY A 65 21.72 -9.57 -2.96
N VAL A 66 22.24 -8.65 -3.78
CA VAL A 66 21.72 -7.27 -3.91
C VAL A 66 20.27 -7.23 -4.43
N ALA A 67 19.89 -8.16 -5.32
CA ALA A 67 18.54 -8.23 -5.86
C ALA A 67 17.47 -8.43 -4.77
N LYS A 68 17.82 -9.10 -3.67
CA LYS A 68 16.89 -9.39 -2.57
C LYS A 68 16.60 -8.18 -1.70
N LEU A 69 17.36 -7.09 -1.82
CA LEU A 69 16.99 -5.79 -1.27
C LEU A 69 15.69 -5.23 -1.86
N TYR A 70 15.30 -5.69 -3.06
CA TYR A 70 14.06 -5.28 -3.75
C TYR A 70 12.92 -6.29 -3.57
N ALA A 71 13.05 -7.27 -2.67
CA ALA A 71 12.01 -8.25 -2.42
C ALA A 71 10.73 -7.56 -1.92
N GLY A 72 9.60 -7.80 -2.58
CA GLY A 72 8.32 -7.15 -2.30
C GLY A 72 8.10 -5.81 -2.99
N LEU A 73 8.99 -5.35 -3.90
CA LEU A 73 8.80 -4.09 -4.63
C LEU A 73 7.48 -4.06 -5.42
N SER A 74 7.11 -5.17 -6.07
CA SER A 74 5.82 -5.29 -6.76
C SER A 74 4.63 -5.13 -5.80
N ALA A 75 4.75 -5.61 -4.56
CA ALA A 75 3.73 -5.43 -3.54
C ALA A 75 3.68 -3.98 -3.02
N SER A 76 4.82 -3.31 -2.90
CA SER A 76 4.90 -1.89 -2.51
C SER A 76 4.26 -0.97 -3.56
N ILE A 77 4.55 -1.21 -4.85
CA ILE A 77 3.94 -0.47 -5.96
C ILE A 77 2.43 -0.72 -6.01
N MET A 78 2.01 -1.99 -5.94
CA MET A 78 0.59 -2.34 -5.94
C MET A 78 -0.14 -1.71 -4.75
N ARG A 79 0.49 -1.72 -3.58
CA ARG A 79 -0.03 -1.05 -2.40
C ARG A 79 -0.28 0.43 -2.68
N GLN A 80 0.69 1.15 -3.25
CA GLN A 80 0.52 2.57 -3.55
C GLN A 80 -0.60 2.81 -4.57
N ALA A 81 -0.70 1.97 -5.59
CA ALA A 81 -1.78 2.04 -6.57
C ALA A 81 -3.15 1.83 -5.91
N VAL A 82 -3.29 0.81 -5.05
CA VAL A 82 -4.55 0.46 -4.37
C VAL A 82 -4.93 1.54 -3.35
N TYR A 83 -4.02 1.95 -2.47
CA TYR A 83 -4.31 3.00 -1.50
C TYR A 83 -4.60 4.34 -2.18
N GLY A 84 -3.82 4.71 -3.21
CA GLY A 84 -4.06 5.93 -3.97
C GLY A 84 -5.46 5.92 -4.60
N THR A 85 -5.79 4.85 -5.33
CA THR A 85 -7.07 4.73 -6.05
C THR A 85 -8.25 4.61 -5.10
N ALA A 86 -8.16 3.74 -4.09
CA ALA A 86 -9.24 3.51 -3.14
C ALA A 86 -9.50 4.75 -2.29
N ARG A 87 -8.45 5.40 -1.76
CA ARG A 87 -8.61 6.61 -0.94
C ARG A 87 -9.22 7.75 -1.75
N LEU A 88 -8.71 8.01 -2.95
CA LEU A 88 -9.22 9.09 -3.80
C LEU A 88 -10.63 8.79 -4.32
N GLY A 89 -10.88 7.56 -4.77
CA GLY A 89 -12.17 7.12 -5.27
C GLY A 89 -13.25 7.19 -4.19
N MET A 90 -13.00 6.58 -3.03
CA MET A 90 -13.94 6.60 -1.91
C MET A 90 -14.13 8.00 -1.35
N HIS A 91 -13.06 8.78 -1.16
CA HIS A 91 -13.19 10.15 -0.68
C HIS A 91 -14.03 11.01 -1.62
N ARG A 92 -13.88 10.87 -2.95
CA ARG A 92 -14.74 11.55 -3.93
C ARG A 92 -16.20 11.12 -3.79
N THR A 93 -16.47 9.81 -3.77
CA THR A 93 -17.83 9.28 -3.64
C THR A 93 -18.51 9.76 -2.35
N PHE A 94 -17.83 9.67 -1.21
CA PHE A 94 -18.38 10.12 0.06
C PHE A 94 -18.53 11.64 0.12
N SER A 95 -17.55 12.42 -0.37
CA SER A 95 -17.65 13.88 -0.41
C SER A 95 -18.83 14.35 -1.25
N GLU A 96 -19.04 13.75 -2.42
CA GLU A 96 -20.18 14.09 -3.30
C GLU A 96 -21.52 13.67 -2.68
N MET A 97 -21.58 12.52 -2.01
CA MET A 97 -22.77 12.06 -1.29
C MET A 97 -23.13 13.00 -0.13
N ILE A 98 -22.15 13.48 0.63
CA ILE A 98 -22.35 14.43 1.72
C ILE A 98 -22.77 15.81 1.19
N LYS A 99 -22.14 16.32 0.12
CA LYS A 99 -22.53 17.59 -0.51
C LYS A 99 -23.98 17.58 -0.97
N LYS A 100 -24.41 16.49 -1.61
CA LYS A 100 -25.80 16.30 -2.07
C LYS A 100 -26.80 16.30 -0.90
N ARG A 101 -26.42 15.72 0.24
CA ARG A 101 -27.29 15.64 1.42
C ARG A 101 -27.38 16.95 2.22
N ASN A 102 -26.42 17.87 2.05
CA ASN A 102 -26.26 19.03 2.94
C ASN A 102 -26.28 20.38 2.21
N ASN A 103 -26.93 20.46 1.03
CA ASN A 103 -26.99 21.68 0.18
C ASN A 103 -25.63 22.38 0.01
N GLY A 104 -24.56 21.60 -0.16
CA GLY A 104 -23.20 22.12 -0.40
C GLY A 104 -22.38 22.53 0.84
N LYS A 105 -22.94 22.49 2.06
CA LYS A 105 -22.19 22.78 3.30
C LYS A 105 -21.67 21.49 3.94
N ILE A 106 -20.35 21.27 3.94
CA ILE A 106 -19.74 20.12 4.65
C ILE A 106 -19.26 20.61 6.01
N SER A 107 -19.83 20.06 7.09
CA SER A 107 -19.30 20.30 8.44
C SER A 107 -17.96 19.57 8.62
N LEU A 108 -17.07 20.11 9.45
CA LEU A 108 -15.78 19.49 9.77
C LEU A 108 -15.95 18.03 10.24
N SER A 109 -16.95 17.78 11.09
CA SER A 109 -17.25 16.43 11.60
C SER A 109 -17.64 15.44 10.50
N GLN A 110 -18.41 15.88 9.49
CA GLN A 110 -18.79 15.04 8.36
C GLN A 110 -17.61 14.74 7.44
N LYS A 111 -16.71 15.72 7.26
CA LYS A 111 -15.48 15.54 6.48
C LYS A 111 -14.54 14.55 7.17
N THR A 112 -14.39 14.66 8.49
CA THR A 112 -13.60 13.71 9.29
C THR A 112 -14.19 12.30 9.22
N MET A 113 -15.51 12.15 9.40
CA MET A 113 -16.17 10.84 9.30
C MET A 113 -16.04 10.22 7.90
N SER A 114 -16.18 11.02 6.84
CA SER A 114 -15.94 10.58 5.47
C SER A 114 -14.50 10.11 5.26
N GLY A 115 -13.53 10.83 5.83
CA GLY A 115 -12.11 10.46 5.77
C GLY A 115 -11.83 9.14 6.50
N LEU A 116 -12.44 8.97 7.68
CA LEU A 116 -12.35 7.75 8.50
C LEU A 116 -12.89 6.52 7.77
N VAL A 117 -14.13 6.60 7.27
CA VAL A 117 -14.77 5.49 6.56
C VAL A 117 -14.03 5.16 5.26
N SER A 118 -13.62 6.19 4.50
CA SER A 118 -12.79 6.00 3.30
C SER A 118 -11.45 5.35 3.63
N GLY A 119 -10.79 5.74 4.71
CA GLY A 119 -9.52 5.17 5.15
C GLY A 119 -9.67 3.71 5.60
N MET A 120 -10.73 3.40 6.34
CA MET A 120 -11.06 2.04 6.77
C MET A 120 -11.30 1.12 5.57
N LEU A 121 -12.15 1.53 4.63
CA LEU A 121 -12.46 0.73 3.44
C LEU A 121 -11.25 0.58 2.51
N ALA A 122 -10.48 1.65 2.29
CA ALA A 122 -9.23 1.57 1.52
C ALA A 122 -8.24 0.61 2.17
N GLY A 123 -8.19 0.60 3.50
CA GLY A 123 -7.42 -0.33 4.30
C GLY A 123 -7.85 -1.79 4.14
N ILE A 124 -9.15 -2.07 4.21
CA ILE A 124 -9.70 -3.43 4.04
C ILE A 124 -9.36 -3.98 2.64
N ILE A 125 -9.40 -3.15 1.61
CA ILE A 125 -9.01 -3.52 0.24
C ILE A 125 -7.49 -3.63 0.09
N GLY A 126 -6.72 -2.80 0.81
CA GLY A 126 -5.27 -2.77 0.77
C GLY A 126 -4.57 -3.89 1.57
N ASN A 127 -5.23 -4.43 2.60
CA ASN A 127 -4.64 -5.38 3.54
C ASN A 127 -4.02 -6.64 2.90
N PRO A 128 -4.60 -7.27 1.85
CA PRO A 128 -3.98 -8.41 1.18
C PRO A 128 -2.60 -8.07 0.60
N PHE A 129 -2.42 -6.84 0.11
CA PHE A 129 -1.18 -6.36 -0.48
C PHE A 129 -0.16 -5.97 0.60
N ASP A 130 -0.60 -5.35 1.70
CA ASP A 130 0.24 -5.09 2.87
C ASP A 130 0.79 -6.39 3.47
N LEU A 131 -0.07 -7.39 3.65
CA LEU A 131 0.33 -8.69 4.16
C LEU A 131 1.32 -9.38 3.23
N SER A 132 1.08 -9.31 1.92
CA SER A 132 1.98 -9.86 0.91
C SER A 132 3.33 -9.15 0.92
N LEU A 133 3.35 -7.82 1.03
CA LEU A 133 4.58 -7.03 1.13
C LEU A 133 5.44 -7.47 2.30
N VAL A 134 4.86 -7.51 3.51
CA VAL A 134 5.58 -7.89 4.74
C VAL A 134 6.10 -9.32 4.62
N ARG A 135 5.30 -10.25 4.10
CA ARG A 135 5.72 -11.65 3.92
C ARG A 135 6.82 -11.80 2.89
N MET A 136 6.75 -11.09 1.77
CA MET A 136 7.79 -11.11 0.75
C MET A 136 9.12 -10.53 1.27
N GLN A 137 9.07 -9.47 2.10
CA GLN A 137 10.26 -8.88 2.73
C GLN A 137 10.84 -9.77 3.85
N ALA A 138 9.98 -10.48 4.58
CA ALA A 138 10.35 -11.39 5.66
C ALA A 138 10.80 -12.77 5.19
N ASP A 139 10.42 -13.21 3.98
CA ASP A 139 10.69 -14.56 3.49
C ASP A 139 12.19 -14.90 3.49
N GLY A 140 13.06 -13.92 3.20
CA GLY A 140 14.51 -14.11 3.24
C GLY A 140 15.09 -14.37 4.64
N MET A 141 14.38 -13.99 5.70
CA MET A 141 14.78 -14.27 7.08
C MET A 141 14.58 -15.74 7.47
N LYS A 142 13.81 -16.50 6.69
CA LYS A 142 13.61 -17.93 6.93
C LYS A 142 14.80 -18.75 6.42
N PRO A 143 15.12 -19.88 7.08
CA PRO A 143 16.10 -20.81 6.53
C PRO A 143 15.64 -21.34 5.16
N LEU A 144 16.61 -21.70 4.31
CA LEU A 144 16.42 -21.93 2.86
C LEU A 144 15.31 -22.93 2.54
N ASP A 145 15.15 -23.96 3.38
CA ASP A 145 14.14 -25.02 3.34
C ASP A 145 12.71 -24.52 3.59
N GLN A 146 12.55 -23.40 4.30
CA GLN A 146 11.25 -22.84 4.70
C GLN A 146 10.87 -21.57 3.92
N ARG A 147 11.71 -21.12 2.99
CA ARG A 147 11.43 -19.96 2.14
C ARG A 147 10.30 -20.30 1.17
N ARG A 148 9.28 -19.46 1.13
CA ARG A 148 8.13 -19.63 0.22
C ARG A 148 8.49 -19.20 -1.21
N GLY A 149 9.44 -18.29 -1.38
CA GLY A 149 9.97 -17.91 -2.69
C GLY A 149 8.94 -17.20 -3.57
N TYR A 150 8.17 -16.28 -3.02
CA TYR A 150 7.16 -15.53 -3.78
C TYR A 150 7.78 -14.79 -4.95
N LYS A 151 7.24 -15.00 -6.16
CA LYS A 151 7.75 -14.36 -7.38
C LYS A 151 7.28 -12.91 -7.50
N ASN A 152 6.00 -12.69 -7.23
CA ASN A 152 5.31 -11.41 -7.39
C ASN A 152 4.21 -11.26 -6.33
N VAL A 153 3.68 -10.05 -6.18
CA VAL A 153 2.55 -9.79 -5.28
C VAL A 153 1.33 -10.65 -5.56
N PHE A 154 0.99 -10.89 -6.83
CA PHE A 154 -0.16 -11.73 -7.19
C PHE A 154 0.04 -13.20 -6.79
N ASP A 155 1.26 -13.71 -6.98
CA ASP A 155 1.65 -15.05 -6.54
C ASP A 155 1.58 -15.14 -5.00
N ALA A 156 2.03 -14.12 -4.29
CA ALA A 156 1.91 -14.04 -2.83
C ALA A 156 0.44 -14.03 -2.38
N VAL A 157 -0.39 -13.14 -2.91
CA VAL A 157 -1.82 -13.05 -2.57
C VAL A 157 -2.53 -14.38 -2.82
N TYR A 158 -2.32 -14.99 -4.00
CA TYR A 158 -2.92 -16.27 -4.37
C TYR A 158 -2.47 -17.41 -3.47
N ARG A 159 -1.16 -17.57 -3.26
CA ARG A 159 -0.62 -18.65 -2.43
C ARG A 159 -0.99 -18.50 -0.96
N ILE A 160 -1.06 -17.28 -0.44
CA ILE A 160 -1.55 -17.03 0.92
C ILE A 160 -3.00 -17.51 1.06
N ALA A 161 -3.87 -17.19 0.10
CA ALA A 161 -5.25 -17.66 0.14
C ALA A 161 -5.37 -19.18 -0.02
N LYS A 162 -4.55 -19.78 -0.90
CA LYS A 162 -4.56 -21.22 -1.16
C LYS A 162 -3.99 -22.04 0.00
N ASP A 163 -2.87 -21.61 0.57
CA ASP A 163 -2.11 -22.38 1.55
C ASP A 163 -2.61 -22.12 2.99
N GLU A 164 -3.15 -20.94 3.27
CA GLU A 164 -3.54 -20.52 4.64
C GLU A 164 -5.00 -20.05 4.75
N GLY A 165 -5.75 -20.05 3.64
CA GLY A 165 -7.14 -19.64 3.59
C GLY A 165 -7.34 -18.13 3.35
N ILE A 166 -8.48 -17.78 2.76
CA ILE A 166 -8.77 -16.40 2.31
C ILE A 166 -8.91 -15.40 3.46
N LEU A 167 -9.33 -15.85 4.64
CA LEU A 167 -9.45 -15.01 5.84
C LEU A 167 -8.08 -14.47 6.30
N THR A 168 -6.99 -15.13 5.93
CA THR A 168 -5.63 -14.71 6.25
C THR A 168 -5.32 -13.33 5.67
N TRP A 169 -5.94 -12.94 4.55
CA TRP A 169 -5.78 -11.61 3.95
C TRP A 169 -6.19 -10.45 4.85
N TRP A 170 -7.01 -10.68 5.89
CA TRP A 170 -7.43 -9.65 6.85
C TRP A 170 -6.77 -9.78 8.22
N ARG A 171 -5.79 -10.69 8.38
CA ARG A 171 -4.96 -10.71 9.59
C ARG A 171 -4.22 -9.38 9.72
N GLY A 172 -4.33 -8.78 10.91
CA GLY A 172 -3.75 -7.45 11.18
C GLY A 172 -4.61 -6.26 10.73
N CYS A 173 -5.80 -6.48 10.15
CA CYS A 173 -6.68 -5.39 9.72
C CYS A 173 -7.20 -4.56 10.93
N PHE A 174 -7.52 -5.20 12.04
CA PHE A 174 -8.00 -4.51 13.26
C PHE A 174 -7.02 -3.44 13.80
N PRO A 175 -5.74 -3.74 14.09
CA PRO A 175 -4.79 -2.71 14.53
C PRO A 175 -4.56 -1.63 13.47
N MET A 176 -4.69 -1.95 12.19
CA MET A 176 -4.57 -0.97 11.11
C MET A 176 -5.75 0.01 11.09
N ILE A 177 -6.98 -0.48 11.29
CA ILE A 177 -8.19 0.37 11.40
C ILE A 177 -8.08 1.26 12.64
N LEU A 178 -7.67 0.71 13.79
CA LEU A 178 -7.43 1.49 15.00
C LEU A 178 -6.41 2.61 14.77
N ARG A 179 -5.29 2.31 14.10
CA ARG A 179 -4.30 3.33 13.72
C ARG A 179 -4.90 4.42 12.83
N ALA A 180 -5.69 4.03 11.83
CA ALA A 180 -6.33 4.99 10.93
C ALA A 180 -7.34 5.88 11.65
N MET A 181 -8.03 5.36 12.67
CA MET A 181 -8.93 6.16 13.50
C MET A 181 -8.15 7.13 14.39
N ALA A 182 -7.10 6.66 15.06
CA ALA A 182 -6.28 7.49 15.95
C ALA A 182 -5.56 8.65 15.21
N MET A 183 -5.17 8.45 13.95
CA MET A 183 -4.51 9.49 13.15
C MET A 183 -5.45 10.57 12.60
N ASN A 184 -6.76 10.33 12.60
CA ASN A 184 -7.77 11.22 12.02
C ASN A 184 -8.76 11.76 13.07
N ALA A 185 -8.59 11.42 14.36
CA ALA A 185 -9.30 11.99 15.50
C ALA A 185 -8.57 13.26 15.98
#